data_AF-A0A9Q3IAL6-F1
#
_entry.id   AF-A0A9Q3IAL6-F1
#
_cell.length_a   1.000
_cell.length_b   1.000
_cell.length_c   1.000
_cell.angle_alpha   90.00
_cell.angle_beta   90.00
_cell.angle_gamma   90.00
#
_symmetry.space_group_name_H-M   'P 1'
#
loop_
_entity.id
_entity.type
_entity.pdbx_description
1 polymer ?
#
loop_
_entity_poly.entity_id
_entity_poly.type
_entity_poly.pdbx_seq_one_letter_code
_entity_poly.pdbx_strand_id
1 'polypeptide(L)'
;MSLTNKFDLADLKEALSSVDDINAWVQKHIELKNLGRGITPHLYRDGLNFNLWYNSLSNLIKDLYELDTYFSDPGEDADKSRDCTIQILISKSIHQELLSYTEGHYLAKSLFQSLQKRFQHKSWSFLIIWSI
;
A
#
# COMPACT_ATOMS: atom_id res chain seq x y z
N MET A 1 21.16 1.79 16.82
CA MET A 1 21.19 2.12 15.38
C MET A 1 19.78 2.56 15.01
N SER A 2 19.53 3.87 14.97
CA SER A 2 18.20 4.44 14.74
C SER A 2 18.08 4.76 13.25
N LEU A 3 17.25 4.01 12.52
CA LEU A 3 16.91 4.30 11.14
C LEU A 3 15.79 5.35 11.16
N THR A 4 16.20 6.61 11.24
CA THR A 4 15.31 7.75 10.98
C THR A 4 14.72 7.62 9.59
N ASN A 5 13.38 7.53 9.55
CA ASN A 5 12.50 7.76 8.41
C ASN A 5 13.11 8.80 7.45
N LYS A 6 13.55 8.33 6.27
CA LYS A 6 13.99 9.17 5.15
C LYS A 6 12.90 9.25 4.07
N PHE A 7 11.66 9.42 4.49
CA PHE A 7 10.82 10.41 3.81
C PHE A 7 11.18 11.70 4.53
N ASP A 8 11.93 12.57 3.87
CA ASP A 8 12.70 13.61 4.55
C ASP A 8 11.76 14.45 5.42
N LEU A 9 11.95 14.37 6.74
CA LEU A 9 11.21 15.19 7.69
C LEU A 9 11.44 16.68 7.39
N ALA A 10 12.51 17.00 6.64
CA ALA A 10 12.80 18.31 6.07
C ALA A 10 11.81 18.74 4.99
N ASP A 11 11.45 17.87 4.03
CA ASP A 11 10.46 18.16 2.98
C ASP A 11 9.06 18.34 3.57
N LEU A 12 8.74 17.56 4.62
CA LEU A 12 7.50 17.74 5.39
C LEU A 12 7.51 19.02 6.24
N LYS A 13 8.67 19.42 6.80
CA LYS A 13 8.77 20.67 7.59
C LYS A 13 8.67 21.93 6.75
N GLU A 14 9.16 21.90 5.52
CA GLU A 14 9.05 23.04 4.59
C GLU A 14 7.63 23.17 4.02
N ALA A 15 6.92 22.05 3.85
CA ALA A 15 5.50 22.02 3.43
C ALA A 15 4.50 22.30 4.58
N LEU A 16 4.86 21.99 5.83
CA LEU A 16 4.01 22.16 7.02
C LEU A 16 4.45 23.41 7.78
N SER A 17 4.13 24.57 7.22
CA SER A 17 4.57 25.89 7.69
C SER A 17 3.91 26.33 9.01
N SER A 18 2.87 25.63 9.45
CA SER A 18 2.11 25.92 10.67
C SER A 18 1.79 24.66 11.49
N VAL A 19 1.49 24.85 12.78
CA VAL A 19 0.99 23.77 13.66
C VAL A 19 -0.32 23.19 13.12
N ASP A 20 -1.15 24.00 12.45
CA ASP A 20 -2.40 23.58 11.85
C ASP A 20 -2.18 22.63 10.66
N ASP A 21 -1.17 22.90 9.83
CA ASP A 21 -0.79 22.00 8.74
C ASP A 21 -0.33 20.63 9.28
N ILE A 22 0.49 20.64 10.34
CA ILE A 22 0.96 19.40 10.99
C ILE A 22 -0.23 18.60 11.53
N ASN A 23 -1.17 19.25 12.19
CA ASN A 23 -2.38 18.60 12.71
C ASN A 23 -3.22 18.01 11.58
N ALA A 24 -3.44 18.75 10.49
CA ALA A 24 -4.17 18.27 9.32
C ALA A 24 -3.50 17.05 8.69
N TRP A 25 -2.17 17.07 8.56
CA TRP A 25 -1.42 15.91 8.06
C TRP A 25 -1.54 14.70 8.99
N VAL A 26 -1.45 14.89 10.31
CA VAL A 26 -1.60 13.80 11.29
C VAL A 26 -3.00 13.20 11.22
N GLN A 27 -4.05 14.02 11.14
CA GLN A 27 -5.43 13.53 11.01
C GLN A 27 -5.61 12.75 9.71
N LYS A 28 -5.18 13.30 8.57
CA LYS A 28 -5.18 12.59 7.28
C LYS A 28 -4.43 11.26 7.37
N HIS A 29 -3.29 11.24 8.04
CA HIS A 29 -2.51 10.01 8.20
C HIS A 29 -3.22 8.96 9.07
N ILE A 30 -3.97 9.38 10.09
CA ILE A 30 -4.82 8.48 10.90
C ILE A 30 -5.98 7.95 10.07
N GLU A 31 -6.65 8.81 9.30
CA GLU A 31 -7.74 8.42 8.39
C GLU A 31 -7.27 7.38 7.37
N LEU A 32 -6.14 7.64 6.71
CA LEU A 32 -5.55 6.69 5.75
C LEU A 32 -5.18 5.37 6.41
N LYS A 33 -4.66 5.40 7.64
CA LYS A 33 -4.39 4.17 8.40
C LYS A 33 -5.66 3.38 8.69
N ASN A 34 -6.74 4.07 9.03
CA ASN A 34 -8.03 3.44 9.29
C ASN A 34 -8.65 2.88 8.01
N LEU A 35 -8.56 3.60 6.89
CA LEU A 35 -8.99 3.11 5.57
C LEU A 35 -8.23 1.84 5.17
N GLY A 36 -6.90 1.84 5.32
CA GLY A 36 -6.10 0.65 5.03
C GLY A 36 -6.46 -0.55 5.91
N ARG A 37 -6.73 -0.33 7.21
CA ARG A 37 -7.26 -1.37 8.11
C ARG A 37 -8.70 -1.78 7.78
N GLY A 38 -9.44 -0.99 7.01
CA GLY A 38 -10.79 -1.33 6.56
C GLY A 38 -10.79 -2.27 5.36
N ILE A 39 -9.67 -2.37 4.62
CA ILE A 39 -9.56 -3.24 3.45
C ILE A 39 -9.74 -4.70 3.87
N THR A 40 -10.80 -5.32 3.38
CA THR A 40 -11.15 -6.70 3.68
C THR A 40 -11.31 -7.50 2.38
N PRO A 41 -10.60 -8.63 2.23
CA PRO A 41 -9.73 -9.25 3.23
C PRO A 41 -8.34 -8.58 3.33
N HIS A 42 -7.72 -8.63 4.52
CA HIS A 42 -6.29 -8.31 4.65
C HIS A 42 -5.45 -9.40 3.99
N LEU A 43 -4.32 -9.03 3.37
CA LEU A 43 -3.42 -10.01 2.75
C LEU A 43 -2.82 -10.94 3.79
N TYR A 44 -3.06 -12.24 3.64
CA TYR A 44 -2.52 -13.26 4.52
C TYR A 44 -1.01 -13.45 4.32
N ARG A 45 -0.34 -13.97 5.35
CA ARG A 45 1.10 -14.26 5.34
C ARG A 45 1.51 -15.16 4.17
N ASP A 46 0.67 -16.11 3.81
CA ASP A 46 0.91 -17.07 2.72
C ASP A 46 0.49 -16.54 1.34
N GLY A 47 -0.25 -15.44 1.30
CA GLY A 47 -0.76 -14.79 0.09
C GLY A 47 -1.86 -15.57 -0.64
N LEU A 48 -2.49 -16.56 0.00
CA LEU A 48 -3.55 -17.36 -0.64
C LEU A 48 -4.73 -16.49 -1.12
N ASN A 49 -4.99 -15.37 -0.45
CA ASN A 49 -6.04 -14.42 -0.78
C ASN A 49 -5.55 -13.21 -1.58
N PHE A 50 -4.37 -13.27 -2.22
CA PHE A 50 -3.77 -12.12 -2.92
C PHE A 50 -4.72 -11.47 -3.92
N ASN A 51 -5.43 -12.25 -4.74
CA ASN A 51 -6.37 -11.70 -5.73
C ASN A 51 -7.57 -10.99 -5.08
N LEU A 52 -8.11 -11.52 -3.98
CA LEU A 52 -9.23 -10.90 -3.26
C LEU A 52 -8.80 -9.60 -2.58
N TRP A 53 -7.62 -9.60 -1.96
CA TRP A 53 -7.00 -8.41 -1.39
C TRP A 53 -6.73 -7.35 -2.48
N TYR A 54 -6.13 -7.74 -3.60
CA TYR A 54 -5.84 -6.86 -4.73
C TYR A 54 -7.11 -6.20 -5.29
N ASN A 55 -8.19 -6.96 -5.47
CA ASN A 55 -9.46 -6.42 -5.94
C ASN A 55 -10.04 -5.39 -4.96
N SER A 56 -9.97 -5.68 -3.65
CA SER A 56 -10.46 -4.78 -2.61
C SER A 56 -9.66 -3.48 -2.55
N LEU A 57 -8.33 -3.58 -2.64
CA LEU A 57 -7.43 -2.43 -2.73
C LEU A 57 -7.67 -1.62 -4.00
N SER A 58 -7.81 -2.27 -5.15
CA SER A 58 -8.02 -1.61 -6.44
C SER A 58 -9.36 -0.87 -6.49
N ASN A 59 -10.42 -1.45 -5.94
CA ASN A 59 -11.71 -0.77 -5.81
C ASN A 59 -11.59 0.49 -4.94
N LEU A 60 -10.90 0.41 -3.80
CA LEU A 60 -10.69 1.58 -2.96
C LEU A 60 -9.87 2.67 -3.67
N ILE A 61 -8.84 2.30 -4.44
CA ILE A 61 -8.04 3.26 -5.22
C ILE A 61 -8.89 3.91 -6.31
N LYS A 62 -9.74 3.12 -6.99
CA LYS A 62 -10.72 3.64 -7.95
C LYS A 62 -11.66 4.63 -7.27
N ASP A 63 -12.20 4.32 -6.11
CA ASP A 63 -13.13 5.20 -5.40
C ASP A 63 -12.46 6.50 -4.92
N LEU A 64 -11.18 6.46 -4.54
CA LEU A 64 -10.44 7.62 -4.06
C LEU A 64 -9.89 8.51 -5.18
N TYR A 65 -9.53 7.93 -6.33
CA TYR A 65 -8.74 8.62 -7.36
C TYR A 65 -9.26 8.45 -8.79
N GLU A 66 -10.34 7.69 -9.01
CA GLU A 66 -10.88 7.34 -10.33
C GLU A 66 -9.85 6.60 -11.22
N LEU A 67 -8.94 5.84 -10.61
CA LEU A 67 -7.88 5.11 -11.31
C LEU A 67 -8.12 3.60 -11.33
N ASP A 68 -8.60 3.10 -12.47
CA ASP A 68 -8.85 1.68 -12.69
C ASP A 68 -7.58 0.84 -12.91
N THR A 69 -6.48 1.48 -13.31
CA THR A 69 -5.28 0.81 -13.82
C THR A 69 -4.01 1.24 -13.08
N TYR A 70 -4.13 1.72 -11.84
CA TYR A 70 -3.00 2.25 -11.08
C TYR A 70 -1.81 1.27 -11.01
N PHE A 71 -2.07 -0.01 -10.76
CA PHE A 71 -1.03 -1.05 -10.70
C PHE A 71 -0.63 -1.64 -12.06
N SER A 72 -1.32 -1.27 -13.14
CA SER A 72 -1.04 -1.80 -14.49
C SER A 72 0.17 -1.15 -15.14
N ASP A 73 0.48 0.09 -14.76
CA ASP A 73 1.65 0.81 -15.25
C ASP A 73 2.83 0.63 -14.27
N PRO A 74 3.95 0.01 -14.70
CA PRO A 74 5.11 -0.21 -13.84
C PRO A 74 5.91 1.07 -13.53
N GLY A 75 5.67 2.19 -14.22
CA GLY A 75 6.36 3.46 -13.99
C GLY A 75 5.97 4.11 -12.66
N GLU A 76 6.81 5.01 -12.16
CA GLU A 76 6.48 5.81 -10.97
C GLU A 76 5.19 6.61 -11.20
N ASP A 77 4.41 6.79 -10.13
CA ASP A 77 3.28 7.70 -10.21
C ASP A 77 3.76 9.15 -10.19
N ALA A 78 3.30 9.96 -11.14
CA ALA A 78 3.63 11.39 -11.22
C ALA A 78 3.14 12.18 -9.98
N ASP A 79 2.06 11.71 -9.35
CA ASP A 79 1.53 12.24 -8.09
C ASP A 79 2.12 11.47 -6.90
N LYS A 80 3.16 12.06 -6.31
CA LYS A 80 3.84 11.54 -5.11
C LYS A 80 2.92 11.46 -3.90
N SER A 81 1.91 12.32 -3.79
CA SER A 81 0.96 12.32 -2.67
C SER A 81 0.04 11.10 -2.77
N ARG A 82 -0.43 10.79 -3.98
CA ARG A 82 -1.20 9.59 -4.27
C ARG A 82 -0.38 8.33 -4.01
N ASP A 83 0.86 8.26 -4.49
CA ASP A 83 1.72 7.09 -4.30
C ASP A 83 1.96 6.80 -2.80
N CYS A 84 2.26 7.84 -2.02
CA CYS A 84 2.41 7.74 -0.57
C CYS A 84 1.11 7.29 0.12
N THR A 85 -0.04 7.81 -0.32
CA THR A 85 -1.34 7.40 0.22
C THR A 85 -1.58 5.91 -0.01
N ILE A 86 -1.36 5.44 -1.23
CA ILE A 86 -1.57 4.03 -1.59
C ILE A 86 -0.58 3.12 -0.85
N GLN A 87 0.65 3.58 -0.61
CA GLN A 87 1.65 2.85 0.16
C GLN A 87 1.19 2.63 1.61
N ILE A 88 0.56 3.64 2.23
CA ILE A 88 -0.04 3.53 3.56
C ILE A 88 -1.19 2.52 3.54
N LEU A 89 -2.06 2.55 2.53
CA LEU A 89 -3.17 1.61 2.39
C LEU A 89 -2.68 0.16 2.27
N ILE A 90 -1.67 -0.10 1.43
CA ILE A 90 -1.04 -1.42 1.32
C ILE A 90 -0.47 -1.83 2.68
N SER A 91 0.39 -1.00 3.28
CA SER A 91 1.05 -1.31 4.55
C SER A 91 0.08 -1.58 5.70
N LYS A 92 -1.14 -1.04 5.65
CA LYS A 92 -2.17 -1.25 6.69
C LYS A 92 -3.17 -2.35 6.37
N SER A 93 -3.13 -2.92 5.18
CA SER A 93 -4.01 -4.01 4.74
C SER A 93 -3.30 -5.35 4.59
N ILE A 94 -2.02 -5.45 4.97
CA ILE A 94 -1.24 -6.70 4.92
C ILE A 94 -0.99 -7.28 6.32
N HIS A 95 -0.76 -8.59 6.38
CA HIS A 95 -0.34 -9.28 7.60
C HIS A 95 0.95 -8.67 8.18
N GLN A 96 1.05 -8.56 9.50
CA GLN A 96 2.16 -7.89 10.19
C GLN A 96 3.54 -8.44 9.81
N GLU A 97 3.67 -9.75 9.62
CA GLU A 97 4.94 -10.39 9.19
C GLU A 97 5.36 -10.03 7.75
N LEU A 98 4.48 -9.42 6.96
CA LEU A 98 4.81 -8.90 5.64
C LEU A 98 5.31 -7.45 5.70
N LEU A 99 5.23 -6.77 6.85
CA LEU A 99 5.70 -5.39 7.00
C LEU A 99 7.22 -5.28 6.79
N SER A 100 8.01 -6.28 7.18
CA SER A 100 9.45 -6.28 6.89
C SER A 100 9.76 -6.37 5.40
N TYR A 101 8.83 -6.88 4.58
CA TYR A 101 8.94 -6.85 3.11
C TYR A 101 8.56 -5.49 2.53
N THR A 102 8.05 -4.58 3.35
CA THR A 102 7.80 -3.18 2.98
C THR A 102 8.99 -2.28 3.32
N GLU A 103 9.96 -2.77 4.10
CA GLU A 103 11.18 -2.04 4.43
C GLU A 103 12.04 -1.84 3.17
N GLY A 104 12.28 -0.57 2.81
CA GLY A 104 13.02 -0.19 1.61
C GLY A 104 12.16 0.06 0.36
N HIS A 105 10.84 -0.21 0.42
CA HIS A 105 9.92 0.14 -0.66
C HIS A 105 9.21 1.46 -0.35
N TYR A 106 9.75 2.55 -0.89
CA TYR A 106 9.21 3.91 -0.69
C TYR A 106 8.08 4.27 -1.65
N LEU A 107 7.81 3.40 -2.63
CA LEU A 107 6.79 3.60 -3.65
C LEU A 107 5.74 2.48 -3.58
N ALA A 108 4.46 2.85 -3.71
CA ALA A 108 3.35 1.91 -3.64
C ALA A 108 3.40 0.85 -4.75
N LYS A 109 3.73 1.24 -5.97
CA LYS A 109 3.89 0.31 -7.10
C LYS A 109 5.04 -0.68 -6.89
N SER A 110 6.17 -0.20 -6.37
CA SER A 110 7.33 -1.06 -6.05
C SER A 110 6.98 -2.09 -4.97
N LEU A 111 6.29 -1.64 -3.91
CA LEU A 111 5.78 -2.50 -2.86
C LEU A 111 4.80 -3.55 -3.40
N PHE A 112 3.83 -3.13 -4.21
CA PHE A 112 2.88 -4.04 -4.85
C PHE A 112 3.57 -5.09 -5.71
N GLN A 113 4.53 -4.71 -6.56
CA GLN A 113 5.28 -5.63 -7.40
C GLN A 113 6.07 -6.66 -6.57
N SER A 114 6.65 -6.26 -5.43
CA SER A 114 7.33 -7.20 -4.51
C SER A 114 6.36 -8.22 -3.92
N LEU A 115 5.18 -7.78 -3.47
CA LEU A 115 4.15 -8.69 -2.97
C LEU A 115 3.65 -9.62 -4.08
N GLN A 116 3.41 -9.07 -5.28
CA GLN A 116 3.01 -9.85 -6.45
C GLN A 116 4.04 -10.93 -6.79
N LYS A 117 5.32 -10.58 -6.90
CA LYS A 117 6.41 -11.54 -7.18
C LYS A 117 6.50 -12.64 -6.12
N ARG A 118 6.32 -12.28 -4.84
CA ARG A 118 6.35 -13.26 -3.74
C ARG A 118 5.23 -14.30 -3.85
N PHE A 119 4.04 -13.85 -4.20
CA PHE A 119 2.84 -14.70 -4.20
C PHE A 119 2.47 -15.26 -5.57
N GLN A 120 3.17 -14.85 -6.63
CA GLN A 120 3.03 -15.33 -8.01
C GLN A 120 3.18 -16.84 -8.18
N HIS A 121 3.76 -17.57 -7.21
CA HIS A 121 3.82 -19.04 -7.23
C HIS A 121 2.82 -19.72 -6.28
N LYS A 122 2.25 -18.98 -5.32
CA LYS A 122 1.32 -19.52 -4.30
C LYS A 122 -0.14 -19.26 -4.64
N SER A 123 -0.43 -18.26 -5.47
CA SER A 123 -1.78 -17.97 -5.97
C SER A 123 -2.27 -18.98 -7.02
N TRP A 124 -1.38 -19.76 -7.64
CA TRP A 124 -1.75 -20.83 -8.59
C TRP A 124 -2.28 -22.10 -7.92
N SER A 125 -2.08 -22.27 -6.61
CA SER A 125 -2.59 -23.44 -5.88
C SER A 125 -4.13 -23.48 -5.83
N PHE A 126 -4.81 -22.38 -6.15
CA PHE A 126 -6.28 -22.35 -6.29
C PHE A 126 -6.78 -22.68 -7.70
N LEU A 127 -5.91 -22.72 -8.73
CA LEU A 127 -6.32 -23.05 -10.10
C LEU A 127 -6.20 -24.55 -10.44
N ILE A 128 -5.63 -25.39 -9.56
CA ILE A 128 -5.45 -26.82 -9.83
C ILE A 128 -6.49 -27.72 -9.11
N ILE A 129 -7.30 -27.18 -8.19
CA ILE A 129 -8.26 -28.00 -7.41
C ILE A 129 -9.67 -28.09 -8.05
N TRP A 130 -9.94 -27.41 -9.17
CA TRP A 130 -11.23 -27.51 -9.90
C TRP A 130 -11.13 -28.18 -11.28
N SER A 131 -10.17 -29.09 -11.46
CA SER A 131 -10.02 -29.87 -12.70
C SER A 131 -9.72 -31.36 -12.45
N ILE A 132 -10.44 -31.99 -11.52
CA ILE A 132 -10.55 -33.46 -11.43
C ILE A 132 -12.01 -33.85 -11.54
#